data_AF-A0A928PVY7-F1
#
_entry.id   AF-A0A928PVY7-F1
#
_cell.length_a   1.000
_cell.length_b   1.000
_cell.length_c   1.000
_cell.angle_alpha   90.00
_cell.angle_beta   90.00
_cell.angle_gamma   90.00
#
_symmetry.space_group_name_H-M   'P 1'
#
loop_
_entity.id
_entity.type
_entity.pdbx_description
1 polymer ?
#
loop_
_entity_poly.entity_id
_entity_poly.type
_entity_poly.pdbx_seq_one_letter_code
_entity_poly.pdbx_strand_id
1 'polypeptide(L)'
;MVFEEFKRLMAFETKGKFCIEILFEVQDSAQYNWCWMGKLPDKETKNDVFWYGLTDDGKNAYDYSTFEEFASAKVFDGKSLLDIWDNVTIKSVNGCDPHIYLDR
;
A
#
# COMPACT_ATOMS: atom_id res chain seq x y z
N MET A 1 9.09 -6.40 -10.21
CA MET A 1 8.65 -5.02 -10.46
C MET A 1 9.71 -4.10 -9.90
N VAL A 2 10.26 -3.19 -10.69
CA VAL A 2 11.20 -2.17 -10.18
C VAL A 2 10.44 -0.99 -9.55
N PHE A 3 11.09 -0.18 -8.71
CA PHE A 3 10.41 0.89 -7.97
C PHE A 3 9.70 1.89 -8.88
N GLU A 4 10.29 2.21 -10.03
CA GLU A 4 9.67 3.13 -11.01
C GLU A 4 8.39 2.56 -11.64
N GLU A 5 8.28 1.25 -11.82
CA GLU A 5 7.05 0.61 -12.29
C GLU A 5 5.97 0.67 -11.20
N PHE A 6 6.36 0.41 -9.95
CA PHE A 6 5.48 0.55 -8.79
C PHE A 6 4.97 1.98 -8.63
N LYS A 7 5.86 2.98 -8.72
CA LYS A 7 5.49 4.40 -8.66
C LYS A 7 4.49 4.76 -9.76
N ARG A 8 4.67 4.25 -10.98
CA ARG A 8 3.70 4.46 -12.08
C ARG A 8 2.35 3.82 -11.80
N LEU A 9 2.32 2.61 -11.24
CA LEU A 9 1.08 1.96 -10.80
C LEU A 9 0.36 2.82 -9.76
N MET A 10 1.09 3.28 -8.74
CA MET A 10 0.53 4.06 -7.64
C MET A 10 0.09 5.48 -8.05
N ALA A 11 0.62 6.01 -9.15
CA ALA A 11 0.19 7.28 -9.75
C ALA A 11 -1.16 7.20 -10.48
N PHE A 12 -1.71 6.00 -10.71
CA PHE A 12 -2.95 5.84 -11.48
C PHE A 12 -4.18 6.29 -10.67
N GLU A 13 -4.79 7.42 -11.02
CA GLU A 13 -5.95 7.98 -10.30
C GLU A 13 -7.14 6.99 -10.27
N THR A 14 -7.62 6.62 -9.07
CA THR A 14 -8.75 5.68 -8.99
C THR A 14 -10.10 6.30 -9.36
N LYS A 15 -10.23 7.61 -9.15
CA LYS A 15 -11.46 8.40 -9.40
C LYS A 15 -12.70 7.81 -8.74
N GLY A 16 -12.53 7.11 -7.62
CA GLY A 16 -13.63 6.47 -6.91
C GLY A 16 -14.19 5.21 -7.58
N LYS A 17 -13.50 4.63 -8.57
CA LYS A 17 -14.04 3.50 -9.38
C LYS A 17 -13.47 2.14 -9.04
N PHE A 18 -12.27 2.07 -8.48
CA PHE A 18 -11.58 0.85 -8.11
C PHE A 18 -10.59 1.17 -6.99
N CYS A 19 -10.08 0.17 -6.30
CA CYS A 19 -8.89 0.29 -5.44
C CYS A 19 -7.76 -0.57 -6.00
N ILE A 20 -6.53 -0.26 -5.61
CA ILE A 20 -5.33 -1.04 -5.91
C ILE A 20 -4.91 -1.72 -4.61
N GLU A 21 -4.80 -3.04 -4.65
CA GLU A 21 -4.34 -3.87 -3.54
C GLU A 21 -3.13 -4.70 -3.93
N ILE A 22 -2.10 -4.65 -3.10
CA ILE A 22 -0.81 -5.30 -3.38
C ILE A 22 -0.44 -6.15 -2.18
N LEU A 23 -0.36 -7.46 -2.40
CA LEU A 23 0.24 -8.39 -1.45
C LEU A 23 1.74 -8.41 -1.68
N PHE A 24 2.51 -8.23 -0.60
CA PHE A 24 3.96 -8.25 -0.65
C PHE A 24 4.54 -8.91 0.60
N GLU A 25 5.82 -9.24 0.48
CA GLU A 25 6.67 -9.65 1.59
C GLU A 25 8.00 -8.90 1.53
N VAL A 26 8.69 -8.82 2.67
CA VAL A 26 10.07 -8.36 2.78
C VAL A 26 10.96 -9.58 3.00
N GLN A 27 11.96 -9.75 2.15
CA GLN A 27 12.92 -10.86 2.23
C GLN A 27 13.56 -10.93 3.62
N ASP A 28 13.72 -12.16 4.10
CA ASP A 28 14.30 -12.49 5.41
C ASP A 28 13.61 -11.83 6.62
N SER A 29 12.39 -11.30 6.47
CA SER A 29 11.59 -10.79 7.58
C SER A 29 10.42 -11.71 7.91
N ALA A 30 10.47 -12.33 9.09
CA ALA A 30 9.33 -13.10 9.61
C ALA A 30 8.13 -12.20 9.97
N GLN A 31 8.37 -10.92 10.26
CA GLN A 31 7.33 -9.96 10.62
C GLN A 31 6.57 -9.45 9.39
N TYR A 32 7.28 -9.23 8.29
CA TYR A 32 6.72 -8.67 7.06
C TYR A 32 6.65 -9.71 5.95
N ASN A 33 6.21 -10.94 6.26
CA ASN A 33 6.10 -12.04 5.28
C ASN A 33 4.72 -12.15 4.61
N TRP A 34 3.74 -11.37 5.08
CA TRP A 34 2.38 -11.35 4.55
C TRP A 34 1.74 -9.98 4.79
N CYS A 35 2.11 -9.00 3.97
CA CYS A 35 1.70 -7.61 4.15
C CYS A 35 0.90 -7.10 2.95
N TRP A 36 0.05 -6.11 3.22
CA TRP A 36 -0.73 -5.43 2.20
C TRP A 36 -0.32 -3.97 2.10
N MET A 37 -0.32 -3.45 0.89
CA MET A 37 -0.27 -2.02 0.64
C MET A 37 -1.16 -1.70 -0.54
N GLY A 38 -1.56 -0.44 -0.65
CA GLY A 38 -2.46 -0.11 -1.73
C GLY A 38 -2.87 1.34 -1.78
N LYS A 39 -3.90 1.53 -2.59
CA LYS A 39 -4.53 2.82 -2.80
C LYS A 39 -6.03 2.64 -2.89
N LEU A 40 -6.79 3.31 -2.03
CA LEU A 40 -8.25 3.33 -2.07
C LEU A 40 -8.77 4.76 -2.20
N PRO A 41 -9.91 4.97 -2.87
CA PRO A 41 -10.58 6.27 -2.84
C PRO A 41 -11.18 6.55 -1.45
N ASP A 42 -10.96 7.75 -0.95
CA ASP A 42 -11.60 8.28 0.24
C ASP A 42 -13.11 8.45 0.04
N LYS A 43 -13.89 8.12 1.07
CA LYS A 43 -15.37 8.13 1.05
C LYS A 43 -15.94 9.52 0.78
N GLU A 44 -15.32 10.55 1.34
CA GLU A 44 -15.89 11.91 1.37
C GLU A 44 -15.38 12.74 0.20
N THR A 45 -14.08 12.69 -0.05
CA THR A 45 -13.38 13.54 -1.01
C THR A 45 -13.23 12.89 -2.38
N LYS A 46 -13.34 11.55 -2.47
CA LYS A 46 -12.99 10.73 -3.65
C LYS A 46 -11.52 10.86 -4.08
N ASN A 47 -10.68 11.48 -3.26
CA ASN A 47 -9.24 11.52 -3.46
C ASN A 47 -8.65 10.16 -3.09
N ASP A 48 -7.52 9.83 -3.70
CA ASP A 48 -6.84 8.58 -3.39
C ASP A 48 -6.08 8.67 -2.06
N VAL A 49 -6.28 7.68 -1.20
CA VAL A 49 -5.53 7.46 0.04
C VAL A 49 -4.61 6.26 -0.15
N PHE A 50 -3.35 6.44 0.20
CA PHE A 50 -2.34 5.38 0.18
C PHE A 50 -2.31 4.71 1.53
N TRP A 51 -2.12 3.39 1.56
CA TRP A 51 -2.19 2.67 2.83
C TRP A 51 -1.26 1.47 2.92
N TYR A 52 -0.92 1.11 4.16
CA TYR A 52 -0.31 -0.18 4.53
C TYR A 52 -1.22 -0.96 5.46
N GLY A 53 -1.21 -2.28 5.35
CA GLY A 53 -1.71 -3.23 6.34
C GLY A 53 -0.60 -4.22 6.66
N LEU A 54 0.21 -3.91 7.68
CA LEU A 54 1.44 -4.66 7.97
C LEU A 54 1.24 -5.81 8.97
N THR A 55 0.08 -5.89 9.61
CA THR A 55 -0.28 -6.99 10.52
C THR A 55 -1.68 -7.51 10.23
N ASP A 56 -1.88 -8.81 10.44
CA ASP A 56 -3.17 -9.47 10.24
C ASP A 56 -4.28 -8.92 11.18
N ASP A 57 -3.89 -8.36 12.33
CA ASP A 57 -4.81 -7.78 13.31
C ASP A 57 -5.21 -6.33 13.02
N GLY A 58 -4.71 -5.75 11.92
CA GLY A 58 -5.03 -4.40 11.47
C GLY A 58 -4.49 -3.27 12.36
N LYS A 59 -3.71 -3.58 13.41
CA LYS A 59 -3.15 -2.55 14.30
C LYS A 59 -2.09 -1.68 13.64
N ASN A 60 -1.46 -2.19 12.58
CA ASN A 60 -0.49 -1.46 11.78
C ASN A 60 -1.09 -1.08 10.42
N ALA A 61 -2.29 -0.52 10.46
CA ALA A 61 -2.92 0.17 9.34
C ALA A 61 -2.50 1.64 9.37
N TYR A 62 -1.92 2.13 8.27
CA TYR A 62 -1.47 3.52 8.14
C TYR A 62 -2.00 4.10 6.84
N ASP A 63 -2.56 5.30 6.91
CA ASP A 63 -3.12 6.02 5.76
C ASP A 63 -2.31 7.31 5.49
N TYR A 64 -2.11 7.62 4.21
CA TYR A 64 -1.36 8.78 3.74
C TYR A 64 -2.07 9.49 2.60
N SER A 65 -1.95 10.81 2.56
CA SER A 65 -2.57 11.63 1.51
C SER A 65 -1.74 11.72 0.25
N THR A 66 -0.42 11.46 0.34
CA THR A 66 0.50 11.54 -0.80
C THR A 66 1.35 10.29 -0.92
N PHE A 67 1.82 10.01 -2.15
CA PHE A 67 2.74 8.91 -2.40
C PHE A 67 4.07 9.13 -1.70
N GLU A 68 4.55 10.38 -1.63
CA GLU A 68 5.81 10.76 -0.99
C GLU A 68 5.80 10.44 0.51
N GLU A 69 4.69 10.76 1.21
CA GLU A 69 4.51 10.40 2.62
C GLU A 69 4.49 8.89 2.80
N PHE A 70 3.68 8.19 2.00
CA PHE A 70 3.56 6.74 2.02
C PHE A 70 4.90 6.02 1.79
N ALA A 71 5.67 6.46 0.78
CA ALA A 71 6.94 5.83 0.40
C ALA A 71 8.06 6.14 1.40
N SER A 72 8.02 7.31 2.05
CA SER A 72 9.06 7.77 2.98
C SER A 72 8.75 7.45 4.45
N ALA A 73 7.55 6.95 4.76
CA ALA A 73 7.13 6.63 6.12
C ALA A 73 7.94 5.49 6.71
N LYS A 74 8.46 5.68 7.93
CA LYS A 74 9.37 4.74 8.61
C LYS A 74 8.64 3.61 9.34
N VAL A 75 7.83 2.86 8.61
CA VAL A 75 6.94 1.82 9.18
C VAL A 75 7.54 0.41 9.21
N PHE A 76 8.72 0.22 8.62
CA PHE A 76 9.44 -1.07 8.60
C PHE A 76 10.64 -1.02 9.54
N ASP A 77 10.40 -1.17 10.85
CA ASP A 77 11.44 -1.11 11.90
C ASP A 77 12.31 0.17 11.83
N GLY A 78 11.66 1.31 11.59
CA GLY A 78 12.33 2.60 11.44
C GLY A 78 12.89 2.90 10.05
N LYS A 79 12.68 2.00 9.07
CA LYS A 79 13.00 2.20 7.65
C LYS A 79 11.74 2.47 6.83
N SER A 80 11.94 3.16 5.72
CA SER A 80 10.90 3.47 4.74
C SER A 80 10.81 2.43 3.63
N LEU A 81 9.73 2.46 2.83
CA LEU A 81 9.60 1.60 1.64
C LEU A 81 10.75 1.84 0.66
N LEU A 82 11.19 3.09 0.52
CA LEU A 82 12.35 3.45 -0.30
C LEU A 82 13.63 2.75 0.17
N ASP A 83 13.83 2.66 1.49
CA ASP A 83 15.04 2.04 2.07
C ASP A 83 15.05 0.51 1.90
N ILE A 84 13.88 -0.11 1.81
CA ILE A 84 13.75 -1.57 1.78
C ILE A 84 13.33 -2.14 0.43
N TRP A 85 13.08 -1.31 -0.58
CA TRP A 85 12.45 -1.73 -1.84
C TRP A 85 13.14 -2.92 -2.50
N ASP A 86 14.48 -2.95 -2.48
CA ASP A 86 15.26 -4.04 -3.09
C ASP A 86 15.02 -5.39 -2.41
N ASN A 87 14.48 -5.40 -1.19
CA ASN A 87 14.10 -6.59 -0.43
C ASN A 87 12.60 -6.88 -0.52
N VAL A 88 11.80 -6.04 -1.20
CA VAL A 88 10.36 -6.23 -1.33
C VAL A 88 10.05 -7.16 -2.50
N THR A 89 9.29 -8.22 -2.23
CA THR A 89 8.77 -9.11 -3.25
C THR A 89 7.26 -8.93 -3.38
N ILE A 90 6.82 -8.43 -4.54
CA ILE A 90 5.41 -8.32 -4.89
C ILE A 90 4.85 -9.70 -5.24
N LYS A 91 3.83 -10.16 -4.52
CA LYS A 91 3.18 -11.46 -4.75
C LYS A 91 1.96 -11.34 -5.66
N SER A 92 1.15 -10.30 -5.49
CA SER A 92 0.00 -10.03 -6.35
C SER A 92 -0.34 -8.55 -6.40
N VAL A 93 -0.95 -8.13 -7.51
CA VAL A 93 -1.55 -6.80 -7.69
C VAL A 93 -2.98 -7.01 -8.15
N ASN A 94 -3.94 -6.55 -7.37
CA ASN A 94 -5.36 -6.73 -7.61
C ASN A 94 -6.05 -5.38 -7.72
N GLY A 95 -6.99 -5.28 -8.66
CA GLY A 95 -8.02 -4.25 -8.64
C GLY A 95 -9.19 -4.73 -7.79
N CYS A 96 -9.69 -3.89 -6.89
CA CYS A 96 -10.82 -4.22 -6.03
C CYS A 96 -11.96 -3.21 -6.20
N ASP A 97 -13.18 -3.63 -5.89
CA ASP A 97 -14.32 -2.72 -5.77
C ASP A 97 -14.16 -1.92 -4.46
N PRO A 98 -14.07 -0.58 -4.51
CA PRO A 98 -13.88 0.22 -3.31
C PRO A 98 -15.02 0.00 -2.32
N HIS A 99 -16.24 -0.30 -2.76
CA HIS A 99 -17.40 -0.50 -1.89
C HIS A 99 -17.19 -1.61 -0.84
N ILE A 100 -16.30 -2.58 -1.08
CA ILE A 100 -15.95 -3.63 -0.12
C ILE A 100 -15.27 -3.06 1.14
N TYR A 101 -14.61 -1.91 1.01
CA TYR A 101 -13.89 -1.24 2.09
C TYR A 101 -14.66 -0.03 2.65
N LEU A 102 -15.69 0.44 1.93
CA LEU A 102 -16.42 1.64 2.34
C LEU A 102 -17.47 1.40 3.44
N ASP A 103 -17.68 0.15 3.87
CA ASP A 103 -18.57 -0.21 4.99
C ASP A 103 -17.81 -0.65 6.26
N ARG A 104 -16.48 -0.61 6.24
CA ARG A 104 -15.63 -0.70 7.44
C ARG A 104 -15.50 0.67 8.11
#